data_AF-M3H7N1-F1
#
_entry.id   AF-M3H7N1-F1
#
_cell.length_a   1.000
_cell.length_b   1.000
_cell.length_c   1.000
_cell.angle_alpha   90.00
_cell.angle_beta   90.00
_cell.angle_gamma   90.00
#
_symmetry.space_group_name_H-M   'P 1'
#
loop_
_entity.id
_entity.type
_entity.pdbx_description
1 polymer ?
#
loop_
_entity_poly.entity_id
_entity_poly.type
_entity_poly.pdbx_seq_one_letter_code
_entity_poly.pdbx_strand_id
1 'polypeptide(L)'
;MKFGHRGGNQPVKNLETGQVEITSQNHGFAVIDDQKQDEPISFLNLNDHTVEGILKSGYPLLTVQYHPESAPGPNDSRYLFQKFYDLVEKQKKVKTYDRIYTTPRQNFRTSRWQRFFHRGFGQRRLESRNGRSFSSKKFFRHWLWFELLRDCEKNRATLKER
;
A
#
# COMPACT_ATOMS: atom_id res chain seq x y z
N MET A 1 20.60 -22.76 4.65
CA MET A 1 21.53 -22.86 5.80
C MET A 1 21.85 -24.33 6.04
N LYS A 2 23.07 -24.69 6.47
CA LYS A 2 23.45 -26.10 6.73
C LYS A 2 22.82 -26.64 8.01
N PHE A 3 22.79 -25.83 9.08
CA PHE A 3 22.30 -26.26 10.39
C PHE A 3 21.10 -25.44 10.90
N GLY A 4 20.88 -24.21 10.43
CA GLY A 4 19.79 -23.34 10.91
C GLY A 4 20.05 -22.75 12.30
N HIS A 5 19.19 -21.85 12.76
CA HIS A 5 19.29 -21.22 14.08
C HIS A 5 18.21 -21.75 15.02
N ARG A 6 18.64 -22.37 16.12
CA ARG A 6 17.79 -22.94 17.17
C ARG A 6 18.38 -22.65 18.53
N GLY A 7 17.77 -21.74 19.28
CA GLY A 7 18.22 -21.39 20.63
C GLY A 7 17.89 -19.96 21.03
N GLY A 8 18.05 -19.68 22.32
CA GLY A 8 17.80 -18.37 22.95
C GLY A 8 19.03 -17.48 23.13
N ASN A 9 20.12 -17.77 22.42
CA ASN A 9 21.42 -17.12 22.58
C ASN A 9 21.98 -16.57 21.26
N GLN A 10 21.14 -16.34 20.25
CA GLN A 10 21.60 -15.88 18.94
C GLN A 10 21.79 -14.37 18.94
N PRO A 11 23.03 -13.86 18.74
CA PRO A 11 23.32 -12.43 18.76
C PRO A 11 22.93 -11.79 17.43
N VAL A 12 22.01 -10.84 17.48
CA VAL A 12 21.56 -10.07 16.30
C VAL A 12 21.94 -8.60 16.50
N LYS A 13 22.57 -8.01 15.49
CA LYS A 13 22.90 -6.59 15.47
C LYS A 13 21.90 -5.82 14.63
N ASN A 14 21.35 -4.76 15.21
CA ASN A 14 20.64 -3.73 14.47
C ASN A 14 21.67 -2.82 13.78
N LEU A 15 21.63 -2.76 12.44
CA LEU A 15 22.58 -2.00 11.64
C LEU A 15 22.31 -0.48 11.65
N GLU A 16 21.08 -0.06 11.93
CA GLU A 16 20.70 1.35 12.04
C GLU A 16 21.22 1.96 13.36
N THR A 17 21.07 1.24 14.47
CA THR A 17 21.43 1.75 15.81
C THR A 17 22.78 1.27 16.33
N GLY A 18 23.33 0.20 15.73
CA GLY A 18 24.53 -0.48 16.21
C GLY A 18 24.32 -1.36 17.43
N GLN A 19 23.11 -1.42 17.99
CA GLN A 19 22.80 -2.22 19.19
C GLN A 19 22.79 -3.72 18.87
N VAL A 20 23.18 -4.52 19.85
CA VAL A 20 23.17 -5.99 19.78
C VAL A 20 22.14 -6.53 20.76
N GLU A 21 21.35 -7.48 20.30
CA GLU A 21 20.29 -8.14 21.06
C GLU A 21 20.56 -9.64 21.08
N ILE A 22 20.28 -10.27 22.22
CA ILE A 22 20.22 -11.73 22.28
C ILE A 22 18.80 -12.14 21.93
N THR A 23 18.65 -13.06 20.97
CA THR A 23 17.36 -13.42 20.39
C THR A 23 17.05 -14.90 20.52
N SER A 24 15.75 -15.22 20.54
CA SER A 24 15.24 -16.59 20.43
C SER A 24 14.92 -16.93 18.98
N GLN A 25 15.54 -17.99 18.46
CA GLN A 25 15.44 -18.36 17.05
C GLN A 25 15.08 -19.84 16.88
N ASN A 26 14.29 -20.15 15.86
CA ASN A 26 13.94 -21.51 15.46
C ASN A 26 13.61 -21.59 13.97
N HIS A 27 14.61 -21.35 13.10
CA HIS A 27 14.43 -21.41 11.65
C HIS A 27 15.57 -22.17 10.94
N GLY A 28 15.24 -22.82 9.81
CA GLY A 28 16.18 -23.57 8.97
C GLY A 28 16.52 -22.91 7.63
N PHE A 29 15.82 -21.82 7.30
CA PHE A 29 15.99 -21.04 6.08
C PHE A 29 16.36 -19.62 6.45
N ALA A 30 17.16 -18.97 5.60
CA ALA A 30 17.51 -17.57 5.73
C ALA A 30 17.20 -16.85 4.43
N VAL A 31 16.87 -15.57 4.54
CA VAL A 31 16.75 -14.69 3.39
C VAL A 31 18.15 -14.43 2.82
N ILE A 32 18.28 -14.50 1.50
CA ILE A 32 19.52 -14.16 0.82
C ILE A 32 19.56 -12.64 0.64
N ASP A 33 20.67 -12.04 1.07
CA ASP A 33 21.01 -10.66 0.72
C ASP A 33 21.34 -10.58 -0.77
N ASP A 34 20.37 -10.18 -1.60
CA ASP A 34 20.64 -9.80 -2.97
C ASP A 34 21.04 -8.32 -3.00
N GLN A 35 22.34 -8.06 -2.88
CA GLN A 35 22.94 -6.71 -2.86
C GLN A 35 22.62 -5.84 -4.07
N LYS A 36 21.92 -6.38 -5.08
CA LYS A 36 21.38 -5.63 -6.22
C LYS A 36 20.11 -4.87 -5.90
N GLN A 37 19.45 -5.17 -4.79
CA GLN A 37 18.31 -4.38 -4.32
C GLN A 37 18.81 -3.26 -3.41
N ASP A 38 18.40 -2.03 -3.68
CA ASP A 38 18.65 -0.85 -2.82
C ASP A 38 17.91 -0.93 -1.46
N GLU A 39 17.57 -2.13 -0.99
CA GLU A 39 16.84 -2.35 0.25
C GLU A 39 17.84 -2.59 1.40
N PRO A 40 17.89 -1.72 2.42
CA PRO A 40 18.85 -1.88 3.50
C PRO A 40 18.45 -3.05 4.41
N ILE A 41 19.32 -4.06 4.50
CA ILE A 41 19.30 -5.02 5.61
C ILE A 41 19.37 -4.23 6.91
N SER A 42 18.53 -4.59 7.86
CA SER A 42 18.43 -3.84 9.13
C SER A 42 18.90 -4.64 10.32
N PHE A 43 18.81 -5.97 10.25
CA PHE A 43 19.24 -6.86 11.32
C PHE A 43 20.11 -7.98 10.76
N LEU A 44 21.25 -8.23 11.39
CA LEU A 44 22.23 -9.22 10.95
C LEU A 44 22.62 -10.13 12.12
N ASN A 45 22.68 -11.43 11.87
CA ASN A 45 23.26 -12.36 12.83
C ASN A 45 24.78 -12.12 12.93
N LEU A 46 25.31 -12.04 14.14
CA LEU A 46 26.75 -11.81 14.34
C LEU A 46 27.59 -13.09 14.21
N ASN A 47 26.97 -14.28 14.29
CA ASN A 47 27.70 -15.54 14.19
C ASN A 47 28.02 -15.91 12.74
N ASP A 48 27.08 -15.74 11.82
CA ASP A 48 27.20 -16.22 10.44
C ASP A 48 26.79 -15.20 9.37
N HIS A 49 26.47 -13.96 9.79
CA HIS A 49 26.10 -12.86 8.91
C HIS A 49 24.87 -13.11 8.05
N THR A 50 23.93 -13.97 8.47
CA THR A 50 22.63 -14.07 7.80
C THR A 50 21.73 -12.90 8.11
N VAL A 51 20.82 -12.60 7.19
CA VAL A 51 19.78 -11.57 7.35
C VAL A 51 18.76 -12.01 8.40
N GLU A 52 18.55 -11.17 9.40
CA GLU A 52 17.66 -11.43 10.54
C GLU A 52 16.45 -10.47 10.58
N GLY A 53 16.34 -9.56 9.61
CA GLY A 53 15.23 -8.62 9.54
C GLY A 53 15.47 -7.44 8.60
N ILE A 54 14.36 -6.85 8.15
CA ILE A 54 14.32 -5.75 7.18
C ILE A 54 13.43 -4.64 7.74
N LEU A 55 13.94 -3.42 7.71
CA LEU A 55 13.22 -2.19 7.96
C LEU A 55 13.36 -1.30 6.72
N LYS A 56 12.24 -1.04 6.04
CA LYS A 56 12.26 -0.28 4.79
C LYS A 56 11.94 1.18 5.03
N SER A 57 12.86 2.08 4.67
CA SER A 57 12.59 3.53 4.71
C SER A 57 11.48 3.91 3.72
N GLY A 58 10.60 4.83 4.11
CA GLY A 58 9.47 5.29 3.29
C GLY A 58 8.26 4.35 3.25
N TYR A 59 8.37 3.11 3.76
CA TYR A 59 7.26 2.16 3.85
C TYR A 59 7.02 1.73 5.30
N PRO A 60 5.77 1.51 5.72
CA PRO A 60 5.47 1.00 7.07
C PRO A 60 5.73 -0.51 7.16
N LEU A 61 6.97 -0.94 6.87
CA LEU A 61 7.37 -2.35 6.79
C LEU A 61 8.51 -2.63 7.77
N LEU A 62 8.26 -3.55 8.69
CA LEU A 62 9.20 -4.08 9.67
C LEU A 62 9.04 -5.61 9.69
N THR A 63 10.14 -6.34 9.50
CA THR A 63 10.17 -7.80 9.62
C THR A 63 11.39 -8.24 10.42
N VAL A 64 11.26 -9.34 11.15
CA VAL A 64 12.34 -10.03 11.83
C VAL A 64 12.21 -11.53 11.61
N GLN A 65 13.35 -12.22 11.59
CA GLN A 65 13.45 -13.66 11.33
C GLN A 65 13.37 -14.50 12.62
N TYR A 66 13.61 -13.85 13.76
CA TYR A 66 13.58 -14.42 15.11
C TYR A 66 12.24 -14.15 15.81
N HIS A 67 12.10 -14.65 17.05
CA HIS A 67 10.90 -14.59 17.87
C HIS A 67 10.98 -13.45 18.90
N PRO A 68 10.44 -12.24 18.63
CA PRO A 68 10.48 -11.12 19.56
C PRO A 68 9.52 -11.26 20.74
N GLU A 69 8.51 -12.13 20.65
CA GLU A 69 7.60 -12.47 21.75
C GLU A 69 8.32 -13.17 22.90
N SER A 70 9.35 -13.94 22.55
CA SER A 70 10.18 -14.76 23.43
C SER A 70 9.37 -15.69 24.35
N ALA A 71 9.37 -16.99 24.08
CA ALA A 71 8.74 -17.99 24.96
C ALA A 71 9.16 -19.43 24.58
N PRO A 72 10.35 -19.91 24.99
CA PRO A 72 11.32 -19.29 25.91
C PRO A 72 12.30 -18.33 25.22
N GLY A 73 13.05 -17.55 26.00
CA GLY A 73 14.15 -16.73 25.50
C GLY A 73 14.33 -15.37 26.21
N PRO A 74 15.38 -14.61 25.84
CA PRO A 74 15.61 -13.25 26.30
C PRO A 74 14.57 -12.27 25.76
N ASN A 75 14.35 -11.15 26.45
CA ASN A 75 13.28 -10.19 26.12
C ASN A 75 13.78 -8.94 25.38
N ASP A 76 15.04 -8.94 24.94
CA ASP A 76 15.73 -7.78 24.36
C ASP A 76 14.95 -7.17 23.19
N SER A 77 14.32 -8.02 22.35
CA SER A 77 13.62 -7.59 21.14
C SER A 77 12.15 -7.19 21.33
N ARG A 78 11.62 -7.17 22.57
CA ARG A 78 10.19 -6.82 22.82
C ARG A 78 9.80 -5.42 22.34
N TYR A 79 10.75 -4.50 22.25
CA TYR A 79 10.48 -3.14 21.75
C TYR A 79 9.95 -3.13 20.31
N LEU A 80 10.16 -4.20 19.53
CA LEU A 80 9.66 -4.31 18.16
C LEU A 80 8.13 -4.28 18.09
N PHE A 81 7.43 -4.76 19.12
CA PHE A 81 5.97 -4.63 19.21
C PHE A 81 5.55 -3.16 19.34
N GLN A 82 6.27 -2.38 20.15
CA GLN A 82 6.03 -0.94 20.26
C GLN A 82 6.34 -0.23 18.93
N LYS A 83 7.46 -0.56 18.28
CA LYS A 83 7.78 -0.02 16.94
C LYS A 83 6.68 -0.34 15.92
N PHE A 84 6.17 -1.57 15.92
CA PHE A 84 5.05 -1.97 15.05
C PHE A 84 3.79 -1.15 15.33
N TYR A 85 3.41 -0.99 16.60
CA TYR A 85 2.28 -0.16 16.99
C TYR A 85 2.43 1.29 16.50
N ASP A 86 3.62 1.87 16.68
CA ASP A 86 3.93 3.23 16.25
C ASP A 86 3.83 3.39 14.73
N LEU A 87 4.27 2.38 13.96
CA LEU A 87 4.12 2.35 12.50
C LEU A 87 2.64 2.36 12.08
N VAL A 88 1.81 1.55 12.74
CA VAL A 88 0.36 1.49 12.48
C VAL A 88 -0.30 2.83 12.81
N GLU A 89 0.00 3.44 13.95
CA GLU A 89 -0.54 4.74 14.36
C GLU A 89 -0.15 5.87 13.41
N LYS A 90 1.12 5.91 12.97
CA LYS A 90 1.57 6.88 11.96
C LYS A 90 0.77 6.75 10.65
N GLN A 91 0.52 5.53 10.19
CA GLN A 91 -0.24 5.31 8.96
C GLN A 91 -1.73 5.70 9.08
N LYS A 92 -2.35 5.49 10.24
CA LYS A 92 -3.71 5.99 10.49
C LYS A 92 -3.80 7.51 10.42
N LYS A 93 -2.79 8.21 10.96
CA LYS A 93 -2.74 9.69 10.92
C LYS A 93 -2.61 10.20 9.49
N VAL A 94 -1.71 9.63 8.68
CA VAL A 94 -1.54 10.01 7.26
C VAL A 94 -2.86 9.86 6.50
N LYS A 95 -3.54 8.72 6.62
CA LYS A 95 -4.84 8.51 5.97
C LYS A 95 -5.92 9.48 6.44
N THR A 96 -5.93 9.83 7.72
CA THR A 96 -6.87 10.81 8.28
C THR A 96 -6.60 12.21 7.73
N TYR A 97 -5.33 12.62 7.66
CA TYR A 97 -4.92 13.88 7.05
C TYR A 97 -5.27 13.92 5.57
N ASP A 98 -4.91 12.90 4.78
CA ASP A 98 -5.28 12.84 3.36
C ASP A 98 -6.81 12.94 3.21
N ARG A 99 -7.60 12.23 4.02
CA ARG A 99 -9.07 12.32 3.95
C ARG A 99 -9.61 13.71 4.28
N ILE A 100 -9.04 14.42 5.25
CA ILE A 100 -9.49 15.77 5.63
C ILE A 100 -9.07 16.81 4.58
N TYR A 101 -7.85 16.69 4.03
CA TYR A 101 -7.25 17.72 3.19
C TYR A 101 -7.33 17.45 1.67
N THR A 102 -7.65 16.22 1.23
CA THR A 102 -7.90 15.89 -0.19
C THR A 102 -9.37 15.75 -0.57
N THR A 103 -10.30 16.26 0.25
CA THR A 103 -11.67 16.48 -0.25
C THR A 103 -11.82 17.93 -0.72
N PRO A 104 -11.63 18.27 -2.01
CA PRO A 104 -12.55 19.23 -2.57
C PRO A 104 -13.90 18.50 -2.56
N ARG A 105 -14.82 18.93 -1.70
CA ARG A 105 -16.23 18.92 -2.10
C ARG A 105 -16.25 19.78 -3.37
N GLN A 106 -15.98 19.18 -4.53
CA GLN A 106 -16.59 19.65 -5.74
C GLN A 106 -18.07 19.44 -5.47
N ASN A 107 -18.69 20.49 -4.94
CA ASN A 107 -20.04 20.81 -5.29
C ASN A 107 -20.04 20.76 -6.80
N PHE A 108 -20.42 19.62 -7.37
CA PHE A 108 -21.10 19.60 -8.65
C PHE A 108 -22.35 20.43 -8.42
N ARG A 109 -22.19 21.77 -8.41
CA ARG A 109 -23.20 22.68 -8.89
C ARG A 109 -23.55 22.08 -10.22
N THR A 110 -24.75 21.53 -10.28
CA THR A 110 -25.31 20.93 -11.47
C THR A 110 -25.15 21.95 -12.58
N SER A 111 -24.10 21.77 -13.37
CA SER A 111 -23.79 22.64 -14.49
C SER A 111 -25.01 22.58 -15.39
N ARG A 112 -25.60 23.73 -15.69
CA ARG A 112 -26.48 24.16 -16.80
C ARG A 112 -27.34 23.13 -17.59
N TRP A 113 -26.90 21.88 -17.73
CA TRP A 113 -27.50 20.74 -18.40
C TRP A 113 -28.73 20.10 -17.71
N GLN A 114 -28.92 20.24 -16.39
CA GLN A 114 -30.20 19.82 -15.78
C GLN A 114 -31.40 20.69 -16.23
N ARG A 115 -31.15 21.89 -16.79
CA ARG A 115 -32.20 22.72 -17.40
C ARG A 115 -32.51 22.36 -18.86
N PHE A 116 -31.70 21.51 -19.51
CA PHE A 116 -31.96 21.09 -20.88
C PHE A 116 -32.97 19.93 -20.99
N PHE A 117 -33.25 19.22 -19.90
CA PHE A 117 -34.19 18.10 -19.92
C PHE A 117 -35.68 18.46 -19.77
N HIS A 118 -36.03 19.74 -19.54
CA HIS A 118 -37.42 20.18 -19.39
C HIS A 118 -37.97 21.04 -20.53
N ARG A 119 -37.25 21.21 -21.65
CA ARG A 119 -37.80 21.87 -22.85
C ARG A 119 -37.55 21.05 -24.11
N GLY A 120 -38.61 20.34 -24.52
CA GLY A 120 -38.91 20.13 -25.94
C GLY A 120 -38.29 18.90 -26.61
N PHE A 121 -38.76 17.69 -26.26
CA PHE A 121 -38.83 16.62 -27.26
C PHE A 121 -40.16 16.74 -27.99
N GLY A 122 -40.17 17.54 -29.06
CA GLY A 122 -41.21 17.50 -30.07
C GLY A 122 -41.20 16.13 -30.75
N GLN A 123 -42.36 15.48 -30.78
CA GLN A 123 -42.60 14.28 -31.57
C GLN A 123 -42.27 14.56 -33.04
N ARG A 124 -41.19 13.95 -33.53
CA ARG A 124 -41.07 13.63 -34.96
C ARG A 124 -40.95 12.13 -35.11
N ARG A 125 -42.07 11.55 -35.57
CA ARG A 125 -42.20 10.20 -36.08
C ARG A 125 -41.31 10.08 -37.32
N LEU A 126 -40.23 9.30 -37.20
CA LEU A 126 -39.49 8.79 -38.35
C LEU A 126 -39.81 7.31 -38.45
N GLU A 127 -40.56 6.94 -39.48
CA GLU A 127 -40.78 5.54 -39.88
C GLU A 127 -39.49 5.00 -40.50
N SER A 128 -38.97 3.89 -39.97
CA SER A 128 -37.89 3.13 -40.64
C SER A 128 -38.49 2.04 -41.51
N ARG A 129 -38.21 2.08 -42.82
CA ARG A 129 -38.17 0.87 -43.64
C ARG A 129 -36.95 0.06 -43.17
N ASN A 130 -37.19 -1.19 -42.77
CA ASN A 130 -36.27 -2.17 -42.18
C ASN A 130 -36.12 -2.10 -40.64
N GLY A 131 -37.04 -2.81 -39.96
CA GLY A 131 -37.16 -2.87 -38.51
C GLY A 131 -35.96 -3.49 -37.78
N ARG A 132 -35.05 -2.61 -37.34
CA ARG A 132 -34.20 -2.87 -36.16
C ARG A 132 -34.20 -1.62 -35.28
N SER A 133 -34.74 -1.73 -34.07
CA SER A 133 -34.69 -0.64 -33.09
C SER A 133 -33.30 -0.58 -32.45
N PHE A 134 -32.67 0.59 -32.48
CA PHE A 134 -31.41 0.85 -31.77
C PHE A 134 -31.74 1.51 -30.43
N SER A 135 -31.45 0.82 -29.32
CA SER A 135 -31.71 1.33 -27.97
C SER A 135 -30.69 2.41 -27.58
N SER A 136 -31.17 3.64 -27.40
CA SER A 136 -30.40 4.81 -26.95
C SER A 136 -29.68 4.61 -25.60
N LYS A 137 -30.03 3.58 -24.83
CA LYS A 137 -29.40 3.25 -23.55
C LYS A 137 -28.00 2.66 -23.67
N LYS A 138 -27.64 2.04 -24.81
CA LYS A 138 -26.30 1.44 -25.01
C LYS A 138 -25.22 2.49 -25.31
N PHE A 139 -25.57 3.58 -25.99
CA PHE A 139 -24.61 4.64 -26.35
C PHE A 139 -24.18 5.46 -25.13
N PHE A 140 -25.06 5.62 -24.14
CA PHE A 140 -24.80 6.42 -22.94
C PHE A 140 -23.80 5.76 -21.96
N ARG A 141 -23.82 4.43 -21.84
CA ARG A 141 -22.88 3.69 -20.95
C ARG A 141 -21.44 3.69 -21.47
N HIS A 142 -21.24 3.74 -22.79
CA HIS A 142 -19.90 3.73 -23.37
C HIS A 142 -19.23 5.11 -23.31
N TRP A 143 -20.00 6.18 -23.44
CA TRP A 143 -19.49 7.55 -23.35
C TRP A 143 -19.13 7.95 -21.91
N LEU A 144 -19.94 7.57 -20.91
CA LEU A 144 -19.66 7.86 -19.49
C LEU A 144 -18.38 7.18 -18.98
N TRP A 145 -18.06 5.99 -19.52
CA TRP A 145 -16.85 5.26 -19.16
C TRP A 145 -15.57 5.92 -19.72
N PHE A 146 -15.67 6.53 -20.91
CA PHE A 146 -14.57 7.25 -21.56
C PHE A 146 -14.24 8.60 -20.91
N GLU A 147 -15.21 9.30 -20.34
CA GLU A 147 -14.97 10.54 -19.58
C GLU A 147 -14.35 10.24 -18.19
N LEU A 148 -14.82 9.19 -17.51
CA LEU A 148 -14.25 8.74 -16.23
C LEU A 148 -12.78 8.28 -16.34
N LEU A 149 -12.41 7.64 -17.46
CA LEU A 149 -11.02 7.25 -17.72
C LEU A 149 -10.10 8.46 -17.95
N ARG A 150 -10.60 9.52 -18.62
CA ARG A 150 -9.83 10.72 -18.92
C ARG A 150 -9.50 11.55 -17.67
N ASP A 151 -10.39 11.54 -16.68
CA ASP A 151 -10.15 12.19 -15.38
C ASP A 151 -9.21 11.37 -14.47
N CYS A 152 -9.14 10.06 -14.67
CA CYS A 152 -8.22 9.18 -13.94
C CYS A 152 -6.76 9.37 -14.41
N GLU A 153 -6.53 9.57 -15.71
CA GLU A 153 -5.19 9.82 -16.26
C GLU A 153 -4.61 11.18 -15.84
N LYS A 154 -5.44 12.23 -15.76
CA LYS A 154 -4.98 13.57 -15.32
C LYS A 154 -4.54 13.61 -13.87
N ASN A 155 -5.17 12.84 -12.99
CA ASN A 155 -4.80 12.75 -11.57
C ASN A 155 -3.56 11.87 -11.32
N ARG A 156 -3.13 11.08 -12.31
CA ARG A 156 -1.89 10.27 -12.22
C ARG A 156 -0.63 11.08 -12.53
N ALA A 157 -0.76 12.15 -13.32
CA ALA A 157 0.36 13.03 -13.68
C ALA A 157 0.80 13.93 -12.52
N THR A 158 -0.11 14.31 -11.62
CA THR A 158 0.16 15.22 -10.50
C THR A 158 0.82 14.54 -9.28
N LEU A 159 0.91 13.21 -9.27
CA LEU A 159 1.54 12.44 -8.17
C LEU A 159 3.01 12.06 -8.47
N LYS A 160 3.57 12.45 -9.62
CA LYS A 160 4.97 12.16 -9.98
C LYS A 160 5.96 13.31 -9.72
N GLU A 161 5.50 14.45 -9.20
CA GLU A 161 6.35 15.62 -8.92
C GLU A 161 6.37 16.03 -7.44
N ARG A 162 6.24 15.08 -6.50
CA ARG A 162 6.44 15.32 -5.07
C ARG A 162 7.31 14.25 -4.44
#